data_AF-A0A4R8UTF5-F1
#
_entry.id   AF-A0A4R8UTF5-F1
#
_cell.length_a   1.000
_cell.length_b   1.000
_cell.length_c   1.000
_cell.angle_alpha   90.00
_cell.angle_beta   90.00
_cell.angle_gamma   90.00
#
_symmetry.space_group_name_H-M   'P 1'
#
loop_
_entity.id
_entity.type
_entity.pdbx_description
1 polymer ?
#
loop_
_entity_poly.entity_id
_entity_poly.type
_entity_poly.pdbx_seq_one_letter_code
_entity_poly.pdbx_strand_id
1 'polypeptide(L)'
;MELVLIGVAVIVVLLVITTLSDKRKNPDKYPTRVELHKVEQRDQLFRRGAIIMKSAVKSVLSPGKDEARDAWEQAATLGNVHAITGLGIIAMMDHDLAAAQARWTEAFREGDDAAYIFKSISADPESSKEYARAVWAYLDAMASGEPDNLRHWSAVARPLGPSSYADGLLERASMIEFNNRRGPWGVR
;
A
#
# COMPACT_ATOMS: atom_id res chain seq x y z
N MET A 1 -27.27 24.49 -37.34
CA MET A 1 -26.34 23.53 -36.71
C MET A 1 -24.94 24.11 -36.48
N GLU A 2 -24.45 25.04 -37.31
CA GLU A 2 -23.09 25.61 -37.18
C GLU A 2 -22.83 26.43 -35.90
N LEU A 3 -23.81 27.20 -35.41
CA LEU A 3 -23.67 28.00 -34.18
C LEU A 3 -23.48 27.15 -32.91
N VAL A 4 -24.03 25.94 -32.87
CA VAL A 4 -23.88 25.01 -31.74
C VAL A 4 -22.48 24.41 -31.71
N LEU A 5 -21.93 24.06 -32.88
CA LEU A 5 -20.57 23.56 -33.04
C LEU A 5 -19.53 24.60 -32.61
N ILE A 6 -19.73 25.86 -32.97
CA ILE A 6 -18.85 26.97 -32.56
C ILE A 6 -18.92 27.17 -31.04
N GLY A 7 -20.13 27.15 -30.45
CA GLY A 7 -20.30 27.26 -29.00
C GLY A 7 -19.59 26.14 -28.21
N VAL A 8 -19.70 24.89 -28.67
CA VAL A 8 -19.02 23.75 -28.05
C VAL A 8 -17.49 23.86 -28.19
N ALA A 9 -17.00 24.27 -29.36
CA ALA A 9 -15.56 24.44 -29.58
C ALA A 9 -14.95 25.49 -28.65
N VAL A 10 -15.63 26.63 -28.46
CA VAL A 10 -15.18 27.69 -27.55
C VAL A 10 -15.14 27.20 -26.09
N ILE A 11 -16.15 26.45 -25.66
CA ILE A 11 -16.20 25.89 -24.30
C ILE A 11 -15.06 24.90 -24.07
N VAL A 12 -14.79 24.01 -25.04
CA VAL A 12 -13.68 23.05 -24.94
C VAL A 12 -12.34 23.77 -24.86
N VAL A 13 -12.12 24.80 -25.68
CA VAL A 13 -10.89 25.60 -25.65
C VAL A 13 -10.73 26.31 -24.31
N LEU A 14 -11.79 26.92 -23.77
CA LEU A 14 -11.75 27.57 -22.46
C LEU A 14 -11.43 26.58 -21.34
N LEU A 15 -12.01 25.38 -21.37
CA LEU A 15 -11.70 24.31 -20.41
C LEU A 15 -10.23 23.88 -20.52
N VAL A 16 -9.68 23.74 -21.72
CA VAL A 16 -8.26 23.40 -21.89
C VAL A 16 -7.36 24.49 -21.33
N ILE A 17 -7.65 25.77 -21.60
CA ILE A 17 -6.85 26.91 -21.11
C ILE A 17 -6.89 27.00 -19.59
N THR A 18 -8.06 26.83 -18.96
CA THR A 18 -8.17 26.87 -17.49
C THR A 18 -7.42 25.71 -16.85
N THR A 19 -7.49 24.51 -17.44
CA THR A 19 -6.77 23.33 -16.95
C THR A 19 -5.26 23.50 -17.06
N LEU A 20 -4.76 24.03 -18.18
CA LEU A 20 -3.33 24.32 -18.38
C LEU A 20 -2.83 25.43 -17.45
N SER A 21 -3.66 26.45 -17.20
CA SER A 21 -3.35 27.50 -16.23
C SER A 21 -3.29 26.97 -14.79
N ASP A 22 -4.22 26.09 -14.41
CA ASP A 22 -4.21 25.45 -13.07
C ASP A 22 -2.98 24.56 -12.91
N LYS A 23 -2.66 23.75 -13.93
CA LYS A 23 -1.46 22.91 -13.96
C LYS A 23 -0.16 23.71 -13.81
N ARG A 24 -0.08 24.89 -14.43
CA ARG A 24 1.09 25.76 -14.30
C ARG A 24 1.23 26.36 -12.89
N LYS A 25 0.11 26.71 -12.26
CA LYS A 25 0.09 27.30 -10.91
C LYS A 25 0.26 26.25 -9.81
N ASN A 26 -0.11 25.00 -10.10
CA ASN A 26 -0.13 23.91 -9.13
C ASN A 26 0.43 22.62 -9.75
N PRO A 27 1.73 22.59 -10.11
CA PRO A 27 2.32 21.45 -10.82
C PRO A 27 2.21 20.15 -10.04
N ASP A 28 2.26 20.20 -8.70
CA ASP A 28 2.18 19.05 -7.80
C ASP A 28 0.80 18.34 -7.84
N LYS A 29 -0.25 19.06 -8.28
CA LYS A 29 -1.60 18.50 -8.45
C LYS A 29 -1.71 17.60 -9.70
N TYR A 30 -0.75 17.70 -10.62
CA TYR A 30 -0.79 17.03 -11.92
C TYR A 30 0.52 16.29 -12.18
N PRO A 31 0.73 15.13 -11.52
CA PRO A 31 1.95 14.36 -11.67
C PRO A 31 2.21 14.05 -13.14
N THR A 32 3.47 14.17 -13.52
CA THR A 32 3.96 13.80 -14.83
C THR A 32 3.78 12.30 -15.06
N ARG A 33 3.75 11.87 -16.33
CA ARG A 33 3.71 10.45 -16.68
C ARG A 33 4.87 9.66 -16.06
N VAL A 34 6.03 10.32 -15.92
CA VAL A 34 7.22 9.72 -15.28
C VAL A 34 6.97 9.49 -13.79
N GLU A 35 6.37 10.45 -13.08
CA GLU A 35 6.02 10.30 -11.67
C GLU A 35 4.95 9.24 -11.45
N LEU A 36 3.92 9.20 -12.30
CA LEU A 36 2.90 8.14 -12.27
C LEU A 36 3.52 6.76 -12.47
N HIS A 37 4.46 6.62 -13.41
CA HIS A 37 5.15 5.36 -13.65
C HIS A 37 6.02 4.95 -12.45
N LYS A 38 6.71 5.89 -11.81
CA LYS A 38 7.47 5.61 -10.57
C LYS A 38 6.55 5.12 -9.45
N VAL A 39 5.40 5.75 -9.26
CA VAL A 39 4.40 5.33 -8.25
C VAL A 39 3.87 3.93 -8.56
N GLU A 40 3.53 3.66 -9.81
CA GLU A 40 3.08 2.34 -10.23
C GLU A 40 4.16 1.27 -10.02
N GLN A 41 5.39 1.53 -10.46
CA GLN A 41 6.53 0.62 -10.27
C GLN A 41 6.80 0.34 -8.79
N ARG A 42 6.79 1.39 -7.96
CA ARG A 42 6.94 1.32 -6.51
C ARG A 42 5.90 0.37 -5.89
N ASP A 43 4.64 0.52 -6.27
CA ASP A 43 3.54 -0.26 -5.70
C ASP A 43 3.54 -1.71 -6.23
N GLN A 44 3.95 -1.92 -7.49
CA GLN A 44 4.15 -3.25 -8.07
C GLN A 44 5.28 -4.02 -7.38
N LEU A 45 6.43 -3.38 -7.13
CA LEU A 45 7.54 -3.98 -6.40
C LEU A 45 7.15 -4.38 -4.98
N PHE A 46 6.43 -3.48 -4.27
CA PHE A 46 5.92 -3.78 -2.94
C PHE A 46 4.98 -5.01 -2.94
N ARG A 47 4.00 -5.03 -3.85
CA ARG A 47 3.07 -6.15 -4.00
C ARG A 47 3.79 -7.45 -4.33
N ARG A 48 4.79 -7.40 -5.23
CA ARG A 48 5.61 -8.57 -5.58
C ARG A 48 6.32 -9.13 -4.34
N GLY A 49 6.96 -8.28 -3.54
CA GLY A 49 7.58 -8.70 -2.29
C GLY A 49 6.58 -9.37 -1.33
N ALA A 50 5.37 -8.81 -1.20
CA ALA A 50 4.32 -9.41 -0.38
C ALA A 50 3.85 -10.79 -0.87
N ILE A 51 3.70 -10.99 -2.18
CA ILE A 51 3.33 -12.28 -2.78
C ILE A 51 4.41 -13.34 -2.48
N ILE A 52 5.67 -13.00 -2.75
CA ILE A 52 6.80 -13.91 -2.56
C ILE A 52 6.91 -14.26 -1.07
N MET A 53 6.87 -13.25 -0.20
CA MET A 53 7.00 -13.45 1.23
C MET A 53 5.86 -14.27 1.81
N LYS A 54 4.62 -14.03 1.38
CA LYS A 54 3.46 -14.85 1.76
C LYS A 54 3.68 -16.33 1.40
N SER A 55 4.20 -16.58 0.20
CA SER A 55 4.56 -17.92 -0.23
C SER A 55 5.67 -18.51 0.64
N ALA A 56 6.73 -17.74 0.91
CA ALA A 56 7.89 -18.16 1.71
C ALA A 56 7.51 -18.52 3.15
N VAL A 57 6.65 -17.72 3.79
CA VAL A 57 6.10 -17.99 5.14
C VAL A 57 5.26 -19.26 5.14
N LYS A 58 4.46 -19.51 4.09
CA LYS A 58 3.67 -20.73 3.96
C LYS A 58 4.54 -21.98 3.80
N SER A 59 5.65 -21.89 3.07
CA SER A 59 6.50 -23.02 2.71
C SER A 59 7.77 -23.16 3.54
N VAL A 60 8.04 -22.24 4.46
CA VAL A 60 9.28 -22.15 5.27
C VAL A 60 10.55 -22.13 4.40
N LEU A 61 10.53 -21.41 3.27
CA LEU A 61 11.64 -21.37 2.31
C LEU A 61 12.50 -20.11 2.44
N SER A 62 13.82 -20.28 2.61
CA SER A 62 14.78 -19.16 2.66
C SER A 62 14.92 -18.37 1.35
N PRO A 63 14.96 -18.98 0.14
CA PRO A 63 15.15 -18.21 -1.09
C PRO A 63 14.05 -17.18 -1.37
N GLY A 64 12.81 -17.44 -0.96
CA GLY A 64 11.71 -16.48 -1.11
C GLY A 64 11.86 -15.25 -0.21
N LYS A 65 12.55 -15.38 0.92
CA LYS A 65 12.84 -14.24 1.80
C LYS A 65 13.82 -13.26 1.13
N ASP A 66 14.82 -13.78 0.43
CA ASP A 66 15.82 -12.94 -0.24
C ASP A 66 15.23 -12.20 -1.45
N GLU A 67 14.44 -12.90 -2.28
CA GLU A 67 13.75 -12.25 -3.39
C GLU A 67 12.70 -11.20 -2.92
N ALA A 68 12.02 -11.46 -1.81
CA ALA A 68 11.15 -10.47 -1.18
C ALA A 68 11.92 -9.26 -0.66
N ARG A 69 13.10 -9.47 -0.06
CA ARG A 69 14.00 -8.41 0.39
C ARG A 69 14.37 -7.49 -0.77
N ASP A 70 14.85 -8.05 -1.87
CA ASP A 70 15.26 -7.29 -3.05
C ASP A 70 14.11 -6.43 -3.61
N ALA A 71 12.91 -7.00 -3.68
CA ALA A 71 11.73 -6.28 -4.15
C ALA A 71 11.35 -5.12 -3.22
N TRP A 72 11.41 -5.34 -1.91
CA TRP A 72 11.08 -4.30 -0.92
C TRP A 72 12.16 -3.24 -0.77
N GLU A 73 13.44 -3.55 -0.93
CA GLU A 73 14.50 -2.55 -0.97
C GLU A 73 14.35 -1.60 -2.17
N GLN A 74 14.00 -2.15 -3.34
CA GLN A 74 13.70 -1.33 -4.52
C GLN A 74 12.44 -0.48 -4.32
N ALA A 75 11.37 -1.06 -3.77
CA ALA A 75 10.15 -0.31 -3.47
C ALA A 75 10.40 0.82 -2.45
N ALA A 76 11.17 0.55 -1.39
CA ALA A 76 11.55 1.54 -0.38
C ALA A 76 12.40 2.68 -0.99
N THR A 77 13.34 2.35 -1.89
CA THR A 77 14.13 3.34 -2.64
C THR A 77 13.25 4.26 -3.51
N LEU A 78 12.12 3.75 -3.99
CA LEU A 78 11.10 4.53 -4.71
C LEU A 78 10.09 5.22 -3.76
N GLY A 79 10.31 5.18 -2.45
CA GLY A 79 9.49 5.84 -1.44
C GLY A 79 8.28 5.02 -0.96
N ASN A 80 8.28 3.69 -1.11
CA ASN A 80 7.23 2.86 -0.52
C ASN A 80 7.50 2.64 0.97
N VAL A 81 6.76 3.33 1.83
CA VAL A 81 6.95 3.21 3.27
C VAL A 81 6.53 1.82 3.80
N HIS A 82 5.51 1.19 3.21
CA HIS A 82 5.11 -0.17 3.58
C HIS A 82 6.19 -1.21 3.29
N ALA A 83 7.05 -0.97 2.30
CA ALA A 83 8.17 -1.85 2.03
C ALA A 83 9.18 -1.86 3.19
N ILE A 84 9.36 -0.74 3.89
CA ILE A 84 10.21 -0.67 5.10
C ILE A 84 9.63 -1.57 6.20
N THR A 85 8.30 -1.58 6.38
CA THR A 85 7.62 -2.51 7.29
C THR A 85 7.85 -3.97 6.93
N GLY A 86 7.77 -4.31 5.64
CA GLY A 86 8.10 -5.64 5.12
C GLY A 86 9.55 -6.05 5.43
N LEU A 87 10.50 -5.14 5.28
CA LEU A 87 11.90 -5.39 5.64
C LEU A 87 12.09 -5.64 7.15
N GLY A 88 11.28 -5.02 8.00
CA GLY A 88 11.25 -5.33 9.43
C GLY A 88 10.77 -6.77 9.71
N ILE A 89 9.75 -7.25 8.97
CA ILE A 89 9.28 -8.64 9.05
C ILE A 89 10.40 -9.62 8.68
N ILE A 90 11.17 -9.31 7.63
CA ILE A 90 12.32 -10.11 7.22
C ILE A 90 13.39 -10.15 8.31
N ALA A 91 13.76 -9.00 8.88
CA ALA A 91 14.73 -8.94 9.97
C ALA A 91 14.30 -9.77 11.18
N MET A 92 13.02 -9.74 11.54
CA MET A 92 12.48 -10.58 12.62
C MET A 92 12.57 -12.08 12.29
N MET A 93 12.38 -12.47 11.04
CA MET A 93 12.58 -13.85 10.58
C MET A 93 14.06 -14.26 10.53
N ASP A 94 14.96 -13.29 10.42
CA ASP A 94 16.41 -13.47 10.59
C ASP A 94 16.81 -13.50 12.08
N HIS A 95 15.84 -13.48 12.99
CA HIS A 95 16.03 -13.38 14.44
C HIS A 95 16.78 -12.11 14.89
N ASP A 96 16.77 -11.07 14.06
CA ASP A 96 17.34 -9.77 14.38
C ASP A 96 16.24 -8.79 14.81
N LEU A 97 15.83 -8.92 16.08
CA LEU A 97 14.82 -8.04 16.68
C LEU A 97 15.25 -6.57 16.68
N ALA A 98 16.55 -6.29 16.84
CA ALA A 98 17.05 -4.92 16.87
C ALA A 98 16.89 -4.26 15.49
N ALA A 99 17.27 -4.96 14.41
CA ALA A 99 17.05 -4.47 13.06
C ALA A 99 15.56 -4.36 12.73
N ALA A 100 14.73 -5.32 13.15
CA ALA A 100 13.29 -5.26 12.94
C ALA A 100 12.66 -4.02 13.60
N GLN A 101 12.98 -3.78 14.87
CA GLN A 101 12.52 -2.61 15.64
C GLN A 101 12.99 -1.28 15.03
N ALA A 102 14.21 -1.23 14.51
CA ALA A 102 14.73 -0.05 13.80
C ALA A 102 13.91 0.24 12.53
N ARG A 103 13.66 -0.77 11.70
CA ARG A 103 12.88 -0.63 10.46
C ARG A 103 11.43 -0.25 10.73
N TRP A 104 10.77 -0.85 11.72
CA TRP A 104 9.40 -0.46 12.06
C TRP A 104 9.31 0.93 12.68
N THR A 105 10.32 1.36 13.44
CA THR A 105 10.37 2.74 13.95
C THR A 105 10.53 3.74 12.80
N GLU A 106 11.37 3.43 11.81
CA GLU A 106 11.52 4.24 10.60
C GLU A 106 10.22 4.30 9.80
N ALA A 107 9.61 3.16 9.49
CA ALA A 107 8.36 3.09 8.72
C ALA A 107 7.22 3.85 9.41
N PHE A 108 7.09 3.73 10.73
CA PHE A 108 6.09 4.47 11.50
C PHE A 108 6.32 5.99 11.44
N ARG A 109 7.58 6.44 11.56
CA ARG A 109 7.93 7.87 11.44
C ARG A 109 7.57 8.43 10.06
N GLU A 110 7.66 7.61 9.03
CA GLU A 110 7.30 7.93 7.64
C GLU A 110 5.80 7.70 7.34
N GLY A 111 5.01 7.29 8.34
CA GLY A 111 3.54 7.25 8.26
C GLY A 111 2.92 5.87 8.00
N ASP A 112 3.66 4.77 8.15
CA ASP A 112 3.07 3.43 8.10
C ASP A 112 2.58 2.94 9.47
N ASP A 113 1.28 3.08 9.70
CA ASP A 113 0.61 2.62 10.92
C ASP A 113 0.72 1.10 11.15
N ALA A 114 0.93 0.29 10.10
CA ALA A 114 1.19 -1.15 10.26
C ALA A 114 2.44 -1.42 11.09
N ALA A 115 3.45 -0.55 10.95
CA ALA A 115 4.72 -0.69 11.63
C ALA A 115 4.58 -0.56 13.15
N TYR A 116 3.64 0.26 13.64
CA TYR A 116 3.32 0.36 15.07
C TYR A 116 2.87 -1.00 15.63
N ILE A 117 1.98 -1.70 14.91
CA ILE A 117 1.46 -3.01 15.33
C ILE A 117 2.62 -4.01 15.45
N PHE A 118 3.43 -4.13 14.41
CA PHE A 118 4.55 -5.08 14.43
C PHE A 118 5.59 -4.74 15.51
N LYS A 119 5.86 -3.46 15.73
CA LYS A 119 6.73 -2.99 16.81
C LYS A 119 6.19 -3.38 18.18
N SER A 120 4.89 -3.18 18.40
CA SER A 120 4.23 -3.44 19.69
C SER A 120 4.21 -4.92 20.03
N ILE A 121 3.80 -5.78 19.08
CA ILE A 121 3.62 -7.21 19.35
C ILE A 121 4.94 -8.00 19.31
N SER A 122 6.01 -7.47 18.73
CA SER A 122 7.32 -8.13 18.71
C SER A 122 8.17 -7.88 19.95
N ALA A 123 7.77 -6.93 20.80
CA ALA A 123 8.48 -6.63 22.06
C ALA A 123 8.26 -7.71 23.14
N ASP A 124 7.25 -8.56 22.96
CA ASP A 124 6.85 -9.60 23.90
C ASP A 124 7.05 -11.01 23.29
N PRO A 125 7.91 -11.87 23.88
CA PRO A 125 8.09 -13.25 23.43
C PRO A 125 6.81 -14.11 23.46
N GLU A 126 5.86 -13.82 24.35
CA GLU A 126 4.61 -14.59 24.44
C GLU A 126 3.68 -14.33 23.23
N SER A 127 3.83 -13.16 22.59
CA SER A 127 3.04 -12.71 21.44
C SER A 127 3.43 -13.38 20.10
N SER A 128 4.19 -14.47 20.11
CA SER A 128 4.67 -15.13 18.88
C SER A 128 3.55 -15.62 17.95
N LYS A 129 2.41 -16.07 18.52
CA LYS A 129 1.24 -16.51 17.73
C LYS A 129 0.51 -15.33 17.12
N GLU A 130 0.33 -14.26 17.89
CA GLU A 130 -0.25 -12.99 17.47
C GLU A 130 0.59 -12.37 16.35
N TYR A 131 1.93 -12.39 16.49
CA TYR A 131 2.87 -11.95 15.47
C TYR A 131 2.70 -12.74 14.17
N ALA A 132 2.72 -14.07 14.23
CA ALA A 132 2.53 -14.89 13.03
C ALA A 132 1.18 -14.63 12.35
N ARG A 133 0.11 -14.47 13.14
CA ARG A 133 -1.22 -14.11 12.63
C ARG A 133 -1.24 -12.73 11.96
N ALA A 134 -0.59 -11.75 12.57
CA ALA A 134 -0.48 -10.39 12.03
C ALA A 134 0.32 -10.37 10.72
N VAL A 135 1.48 -11.05 10.67
CA VAL A 135 2.29 -11.18 9.45
C VAL A 135 1.46 -11.80 8.34
N TRP A 136 0.75 -12.90 8.61
CA TRP A 136 -0.05 -13.56 7.58
C TRP A 136 -1.16 -12.66 7.05
N ALA A 137 -1.96 -12.05 7.93
CA ALA A 137 -3.08 -11.20 7.53
C ALA A 137 -2.61 -9.95 6.77
N TYR A 138 -1.50 -9.33 7.21
CA TYR A 138 -0.86 -8.21 6.52
C TYR A 138 -0.39 -8.61 5.11
N LEU A 139 0.41 -9.67 4.99
CA LEU A 139 0.93 -10.12 3.69
C LEU A 139 -0.19 -10.52 2.73
N ASP A 140 -1.25 -11.15 3.25
CA ASP A 140 -2.41 -11.54 2.45
C ASP A 140 -3.19 -10.33 1.92
N ALA A 141 -3.36 -9.30 2.75
CA ALA A 141 -3.96 -8.04 2.33
C ALA A 141 -3.11 -7.27 1.32
N MET A 142 -1.78 -7.23 1.52
CA MET A 142 -0.88 -6.49 0.65
C MET A 142 -0.62 -7.18 -0.69
N ALA A 143 -0.63 -8.52 -0.72
CA ALA A 143 -0.44 -9.30 -1.92
C ALA A 143 -1.66 -9.23 -2.87
N SER A 144 -2.87 -9.37 -2.34
CA SER A 144 -4.08 -9.39 -3.16
C SER A 144 -4.66 -7.99 -3.38
N GLY A 145 -4.67 -7.16 -2.34
CA GLY A 145 -5.45 -5.91 -2.32
C GLY A 145 -6.96 -6.13 -2.34
N GLU A 146 -7.43 -7.37 -2.13
CA GLU A 146 -8.84 -7.72 -2.19
C GLU A 146 -9.59 -7.22 -0.94
N PRO A 147 -10.88 -6.82 -1.07
CA PRO A 147 -11.67 -6.30 0.04
C PRO A 147 -11.70 -7.23 1.26
N ASP A 148 -11.90 -8.53 1.05
CA ASP A 148 -12.00 -9.50 2.15
C ASP A 148 -10.68 -9.64 2.92
N ASN A 149 -9.54 -9.57 2.22
CA ASN A 149 -8.23 -9.65 2.87
C ASN A 149 -7.93 -8.37 3.64
N LEU A 150 -8.35 -7.20 3.14
CA LEU A 150 -8.28 -5.93 3.88
C LEU A 150 -9.16 -5.97 5.14
N ARG A 151 -10.36 -6.57 5.07
CA ARG A 151 -11.23 -6.79 6.25
C ARG A 151 -10.59 -7.74 7.25
N HIS A 152 -9.99 -8.83 6.78
CA HIS A 152 -9.27 -9.76 7.64
C HIS A 152 -8.11 -9.08 8.36
N TRP A 153 -7.29 -8.32 7.63
CA TRP A 153 -6.23 -7.53 8.23
C TRP A 153 -6.76 -6.48 9.22
N SER A 154 -7.83 -5.76 8.89
CA SER A 154 -8.50 -4.84 9.82
C SER A 154 -8.91 -5.54 11.13
N ALA A 155 -9.51 -6.72 11.05
CA ALA A 155 -9.93 -7.48 12.23
C ALA A 155 -8.76 -7.91 13.12
N VAL A 156 -7.61 -8.26 12.52
CA VAL A 156 -6.38 -8.62 13.24
C VAL A 156 -5.68 -7.39 13.81
N ALA A 157 -5.64 -6.29 13.07
CA ALA A 157 -4.97 -5.05 13.45
C ALA A 157 -5.72 -4.28 14.54
N ARG A 158 -7.06 -4.33 14.56
CA ARG A 158 -7.91 -3.55 15.48
C ARG A 158 -7.56 -3.70 16.97
N PRO A 159 -7.33 -4.91 17.52
CA PRO A 159 -6.92 -5.03 18.92
C PRO A 159 -5.44 -4.71 19.18
N LEU A 160 -4.62 -4.55 18.14
CA LEU A 160 -3.16 -4.41 18.26
C LEU A 160 -2.65 -2.99 18.00
N GLY A 161 -3.48 -2.12 17.44
CA GLY A 161 -3.08 -0.78 17.02
C GLY A 161 -4.21 0.24 17.07
N PRO A 162 -3.99 1.45 16.55
CA PRO A 162 -5.01 2.50 16.52
C PRO A 162 -6.25 2.07 15.74
N SER A 163 -7.45 2.31 16.29
CA SER A 163 -8.70 1.94 15.62
C SER A 163 -8.85 2.64 14.26
N SER A 164 -8.34 3.86 14.12
CA SER A 164 -8.34 4.62 12.85
C SER A 164 -7.65 3.88 11.71
N TYR A 165 -6.55 3.16 12.00
CA TYR A 165 -5.86 2.35 10.99
C TYR A 165 -6.74 1.19 10.52
N ALA A 166 -7.35 0.46 11.46
CA ALA A 166 -8.27 -0.62 11.15
C ALA A 166 -9.50 -0.13 10.36
N ASP A 167 -9.99 1.06 10.66
CA ASP A 167 -11.14 1.65 9.97
C ASP A 167 -10.79 2.10 8.55
N GLY A 168 -9.59 2.66 8.33
CA GLY A 168 -9.10 3.00 6.99
C GLY A 168 -8.98 1.79 6.06
N LEU A 169 -8.64 0.61 6.60
CA LEU A 169 -8.65 -0.64 5.84
C LEU A 169 -10.07 -1.05 5.40
N LEU A 170 -11.07 -0.86 6.26
CA LEU A 170 -12.47 -1.14 5.93
C LEU A 170 -13.04 -0.17 4.92
N GLU A 171 -12.66 1.10 5.01
CA GLU A 171 -13.01 2.13 4.02
C GLU A 171 -12.45 1.76 2.65
N ARG A 172 -11.16 1.40 2.58
CA ARG A 172 -10.53 0.96 1.33
C ARG A 172 -11.20 -0.27 0.73
N ALA A 173 -11.53 -1.27 1.54
CA ALA A 173 -12.27 -2.45 1.10
C ALA A 173 -13.63 -2.07 0.49
N SER A 174 -14.37 -1.19 1.16
CA SER A 174 -15.69 -0.73 0.71
C SER A 174 -15.60 0.07 -0.60
N MET A 175 -14.57 0.89 -0.76
CA MET A 175 -14.31 1.65 -1.99
C MET A 175 -14.03 0.72 -3.18
N ILE A 176 -13.24 -0.34 -2.99
CA ILE A 176 -12.95 -1.31 -4.04
C ILE A 176 -14.22 -2.05 -4.46
N GLU A 177 -15.01 -2.55 -3.50
CA GLU A 177 -16.30 -3.20 -3.79
C GLU A 177 -17.29 -2.28 -4.50
N PHE A 178 -17.32 -1.01 -4.12
CA PHE A 178 -18.15 -0.01 -4.78
C PHE A 178 -17.74 0.22 -6.23
N ASN A 179 -16.44 0.38 -6.49
CA ASN A 179 -15.89 0.55 -7.83
C ASN A 179 -16.13 -0.68 -8.71
N ASN A 180 -15.93 -1.88 -8.16
CA ASN A 180 -16.19 -3.14 -8.87
C ASN A 180 -17.66 -3.31 -9.26
N ARG A 181 -18.60 -2.80 -8.43
CA ARG A 181 -20.04 -2.85 -8.73
C ARG A 181 -20.46 -1.91 -9.87
N ARG A 182 -19.81 -0.75 -10.00
CA ARG A 182 -20.12 0.28 -11.02
C ARG A 182 -19.54 -0.02 -12.40
N GLY A 183 -18.54 -0.90 -12.51
CA GLY A 183 -17.80 -1.13 -13.76
C GLY A 183 -17.03 0.13 -14.21
N PRO A 184 -16.20 0.03 -15.27
CA PRO A 184 -15.32 1.14 -15.70
C PRO A 184 -16.05 2.39 -16.20
N TRP A 185 -17.37 2.34 -16.41
CA TRP A 185 -18.15 3.46 -16.95
C TRP A 185 -19.43 3.81 -16.17
N GLY A 186 -19.62 3.29 -14.95
CA GLY A 186 -20.65 3.80 -14.05
C GLY A 186 -22.11 3.67 -14.54
N VAL A 187 -22.41 2.76 -15.47
CA VAL A 187 -23.78 2.47 -15.91
C VAL A 187 -24.04 0.98 -15.76
N ARG A 188 -25.04 0.63 -14.96
CA ARG A 188 -25.80 -0.62 -15.08
C ARG A 188 -27.20 -0.28 -15.55
#